data_AF-A0A0J9X7D5-F1
#
_entry.id   AF-A0A0J9X7D5-F1
#
_cell.length_a   1.000
_cell.length_b   1.000
_cell.length_c   1.000
_cell.angle_alpha   90.00
_cell.angle_beta   90.00
_cell.angle_gamma   90.00
#
_symmetry.space_group_name_H-M   'P 1'
#
loop_
_entity.id
_entity.type
_entity.pdbx_description
1 polymer ?
#
loop_
_entity_poly.entity_id
_entity_poly.type
_entity_poly.pdbx_seq_one_letter_code
_entity_poly.pdbx_strand_id
1 'polypeptide(L)'
;MSKESLTLYRELLRYGSRLAAYNFRTYALRRTRDAFRASAGVTDQRELQTLLTKGYKELAVLKRQSAISQMYSIPDNKLVVETGHNPNRLATGESKLIQ
;
A
#
# COMPACT_ATOMS: atom_id res chain seq x y z
N MET A 1 16.86 5.54 -14.61
CA MET A 1 16.30 6.08 -13.35
C MET A 1 17.41 6.59 -12.45
N SER A 2 17.30 7.82 -11.96
CA SER A 2 18.30 8.43 -11.06
C SER A 2 18.32 7.77 -9.68
N LYS A 3 19.41 7.93 -8.91
CA LYS A 3 19.49 7.45 -7.52
C LYS A 3 18.34 7.97 -6.66
N GLU A 4 17.99 9.25 -6.83
CA GLU A 4 16.86 9.87 -6.14
C GLU A 4 15.53 9.19 -6.46
N SER A 5 15.23 8.98 -7.75
CA SER A 5 14.00 8.30 -8.17
C SER A 5 13.91 6.86 -7.62
N LEU A 6 15.03 6.14 -7.57
CA LEU A 6 15.07 4.78 -6.99
C LEU A 6 14.84 4.78 -5.48
N THR A 7 15.36 5.79 -4.77
CA THR A 7 15.10 5.95 -3.33
C THR A 7 13.61 6.24 -3.10
N LEU A 8 13.03 7.19 -3.83
CA LEU A 8 11.62 7.53 -3.73
C LEU A 8 10.71 6.33 -4.05
N TYR A 9 11.03 5.56 -5.11
CA TYR A 9 10.32 4.34 -5.46
C TYR A 9 10.30 3.33 -4.30
N ARG A 10 11.46 3.04 -3.71
CA ARG A 10 11.58 2.11 -2.59
C ARG A 10 10.81 2.61 -1.37
N GLU A 11 10.85 3.90 -1.08
CA GLU A 11 10.09 4.48 0.03
C GLU A 11 8.57 4.36 -0.18
N LEU A 12 8.08 4.68 -1.37
CA LEU A 12 6.65 4.55 -1.71
C LEU A 12 6.18 3.10 -1.56
N LEU A 13 6.95 2.13 -2.07
CA LEU A 13 6.63 0.71 -1.90
C LEU A 13 6.67 0.28 -0.43
N ARG A 14 7.65 0.76 0.34
CA ARG A 14 7.84 0.43 1.76
C ARG A 14 6.69 0.94 2.63
N TYR A 15 6.17 2.14 2.38
CA TYR A 15 5.04 2.66 3.15
C TYR A 15 3.70 2.17 2.61
N GLY A 16 3.58 1.97 1.30
CA GLY A 16 2.40 1.34 0.70
C GLY A 16 2.15 -0.07 1.21
N SER A 17 3.21 -0.87 1.43
CA SER A 17 3.08 -2.23 1.99
C SER A 17 2.63 -2.28 3.45
N ARG A 18 2.78 -1.18 4.19
CA ARG A 18 2.39 -1.06 5.61
C ARG A 18 0.92 -0.69 5.82
N LEU A 19 0.17 -0.41 4.75
CA LEU A 19 -1.27 -0.20 4.87
C LEU A 19 -1.94 -1.52 5.27
N ALA A 20 -2.76 -1.47 6.31
CA ALA A 20 -3.39 -2.68 6.85
C ALA A 20 -4.51 -3.19 5.95
N ALA A 21 -5.32 -2.28 5.41
CA ALA A 21 -6.39 -2.65 4.48
C ALA A 21 -5.82 -3.16 3.15
N TYR A 22 -6.25 -4.35 2.74
CA TYR A 22 -5.80 -5.03 1.52
C TYR A 22 -5.90 -4.16 0.27
N ASN A 23 -7.07 -3.58 0.05
CA ASN A 23 -7.40 -2.77 -1.12
C ASN A 23 -6.46 -1.56 -1.23
N PHE A 24 -6.17 -0.87 -0.12
CA PHE A 24 -5.27 0.27 -0.13
C PHE A 24 -3.81 -0.14 -0.31
N ARG A 25 -3.37 -1.22 0.34
CA ARG A 25 -2.03 -1.78 0.16
C ARG A 25 -1.78 -2.18 -1.30
N THR A 26 -2.67 -2.98 -1.87
CA THR A 26 -2.55 -3.45 -3.25
C THR A 26 -2.64 -2.31 -4.25
N TYR A 27 -3.57 -1.36 -4.06
CA TYR A 27 -3.68 -0.17 -4.89
C TYR A 27 -2.41 0.67 -4.85
N ALA A 28 -1.89 0.99 -3.66
CA ALA A 28 -0.67 1.80 -3.51
C ALA A 28 0.52 1.16 -4.22
N LEU A 29 0.74 -0.15 -4.02
CA LEU A 29 1.84 -0.87 -4.65
C LEU A 29 1.72 -0.90 -6.18
N ARG A 30 0.52 -1.16 -6.71
CA ARG A 30 0.26 -1.15 -8.16
C ARG A 30 0.46 0.25 -8.73
N ARG A 31 -0.17 1.26 -8.12
CA ARG A 31 -0.11 2.66 -8.57
C ARG A 31 1.31 3.19 -8.62
N THR A 32 2.14 2.87 -7.61
CA THR A 32 3.56 3.23 -7.59
C THR A 32 4.32 2.55 -8.72
N ARG A 33 4.14 1.25 -8.94
CA ARG A 33 4.80 0.53 -10.05
C ARG A 33 4.41 1.09 -11.40
N ASP A 34 3.12 1.33 -11.63
CA ASP A 34 2.61 1.84 -12.89
C ASP A 34 3.10 3.26 -13.15
N ALA A 35 3.13 4.13 -12.13
CA ALA A 35 3.68 5.47 -12.24
C ALA A 35 5.15 5.47 -12.69
N PHE A 36 5.98 4.68 -12.01
CA PHE A 36 7.42 4.65 -12.29
C PHE A 36 7.73 3.98 -13.63
N ARG A 37 6.93 3.01 -14.07
CA ARG A 37 7.02 2.41 -15.41
C ARG A 37 6.62 3.41 -16.50
N ALA A 38 5.50 4.12 -16.31
CA ALA A 38 5.04 5.13 -17.26
C ALA A 38 6.03 6.30 -17.39
N SER A 39 6.68 6.69 -16.30
CA SER A 39 7.69 7.76 -16.28
C SER A 39 9.11 7.30 -16.69
N ALA A 40 9.32 6.03 -17.02
CA ALA A 40 10.67 5.50 -17.24
C ALA A 40 11.40 6.11 -18.46
N GLY A 41 10.63 6.57 -19.46
CA GLY A 41 11.15 7.19 -20.68
C GLY A 41 11.22 8.72 -20.64
N VAL A 42 10.88 9.37 -19.53
CA VAL A 42 10.91 10.83 -19.42
C VAL A 42 12.37 11.31 -19.37
N THR A 43 12.77 12.10 -20.36
CA THR A 43 14.12 12.68 -20.47
C THR A 43 14.14 14.17 -20.15
N ASP A 44 13.00 14.86 -20.23
CA ASP A 44 12.91 16.28 -19.88
C ASP A 44 13.13 16.49 -18.38
N GLN A 45 14.07 17.36 -18.03
CA GLN A 45 14.41 17.60 -16.63
C GLN A 45 13.29 18.30 -15.85
N ARG A 46 12.52 19.19 -16.50
CA ARG A 46 11.44 19.91 -15.82
C ARG A 46 10.27 18.98 -15.50
N GLU A 47 9.91 18.12 -16.44
CA GLU A 47 8.92 17.07 -16.24
C GLU A 47 9.37 16.09 -15.15
N LEU A 48 10.62 15.65 -15.17
CA LEU A 48 11.17 14.75 -14.14
C LEU A 48 11.07 15.38 -12.75
N GLN A 49 11.40 16.66 -12.60
CA GLN A 49 11.29 17.35 -11.31
C GLN A 49 9.85 17.51 -10.84
N THR A 50 8.93 17.74 -11.78
CA THR A 50 7.49 17.79 -11.49
C THR A 50 7.00 16.45 -10.97
N LEU A 51 7.41 15.35 -11.60
CA LEU A 51 7.08 13.98 -11.18
C LEU A 51 7.68 13.61 -9.82
N LEU A 52 8.94 13.97 -9.56
CA LEU A 52 9.58 13.76 -8.27
C LEU A 52 8.87 14.54 -7.17
N THR A 53 8.57 15.81 -7.40
CA THR A 53 7.83 16.66 -6.45
C THR A 53 6.46 16.06 -6.13
N LYS A 54 5.75 15.56 -7.14
CA LYS A 54 4.49 14.85 -6.94
C LYS A 54 4.68 13.57 -6.11
N GLY A 55 5.67 12.76 -6.43
CA GLY A 55 5.95 11.51 -5.72
C GLY A 55 6.31 11.75 -4.24
N TYR A 56 7.05 12.80 -3.91
CA TYR A 56 7.32 13.16 -2.51
C TYR A 56 6.06 13.61 -1.76
N LYS A 57 5.13 14.32 -2.41
CA LYS A 57 3.82 14.65 -1.81
C LYS A 57 3.01 13.39 -1.53
N GLU A 58 2.98 12.45 -2.48
CA GLU A 58 2.32 11.14 -2.32
C GLU A 58 2.97 10.31 -1.20
N LEU A 59 4.30 10.34 -1.08
CA LEU A 59 5.02 9.67 0.00
C LEU A 59 4.65 10.24 1.38
N ALA A 60 4.53 11.56 1.51
CA ALA A 60 4.11 12.18 2.76
C ALA A 60 2.70 11.73 3.17
N VAL A 61 1.78 11.57 2.20
CA VAL A 61 0.44 11.01 2.43
C VAL A 61 0.55 9.55 2.88
N LEU A 62 1.30 8.71 2.17
CA LEU A 62 1.46 7.29 2.54
C LEU A 62 2.06 7.12 3.92
N LYS A 63 3.03 7.94 4.33
CA LYS A 63 3.60 7.92 5.69
C LYS A 63 2.50 8.12 6.73
N ARG A 64 1.67 9.16 6.60
CA ARG A 64 0.54 9.42 7.52
C ARG A 64 -0.50 8.31 7.49
N GLN A 65 -0.92 7.90 6.31
CA GLN A 65 -1.96 6.88 6.14
C GLN A 65 -1.51 5.50 6.64
N SER A 66 -0.24 5.15 6.50
CA SER A 66 0.29 3.92 7.07
C SER A 66 0.21 3.92 8.61
N ALA A 67 0.52 5.05 9.26
CA ALA A 67 0.41 5.17 10.71
C ALA A 67 -1.06 5.09 11.16
N ILE A 68 -1.94 5.90 10.57
CA ILE A 68 -3.38 5.91 10.88
C ILE A 68 -3.99 4.53 10.64
N SER A 69 -3.69 3.91 9.51
CA SER A 69 -4.22 2.58 9.18
C SER A 69 -3.88 1.57 10.27
N GLN A 70 -2.66 1.59 10.81
CA GLN A 70 -2.26 0.67 11.88
C GLN A 70 -2.97 0.97 13.22
N MET A 71 -3.24 2.24 13.53
CA MET A 71 -3.95 2.63 14.76
C MET A 71 -5.41 2.13 14.81
N TYR A 72 -6.06 2.05 13.65
CA TYR A 72 -7.47 1.66 13.53
C TYR A 72 -7.66 0.29 12.86
N SER A 73 -6.60 -0.53 12.80
CA SER A 73 -6.70 -1.90 12.29
C SER A 73 -7.36 -2.80 13.31
N ILE A 74 -8.48 -3.40 12.93
CA ILE A 74 -9.13 -4.44 13.74
C ILE A 74 -8.48 -5.79 13.37
N PRO A 75 -7.93 -6.57 14.33
CA PRO A 75 -7.19 -7.81 14.07
C PRO A 75 -7.91 -8.85 13.20
N ASP A 76 -9.25 -8.87 13.27
CA ASP A 76 -10.09 -9.88 12.62
C ASP A 76 -10.87 -9.37 11.41
N ASN A 77 -10.68 -8.12 10.97
CA ASN A 77 -11.35 -7.58 9.79
C ASN A 77 -10.57 -7.87 8.49
N LYS A 78 -10.16 -9.12 8.31
CA LYS A 78 -9.51 -9.57 7.07
C LYS A 78 -10.59 -9.87 6.03
N LEU A 79 -10.37 -9.37 4.82
CA LEU A 79 -11.28 -9.67 3.72
C LEU A 79 -11.20 -11.15 3.33
N VAL A 80 -12.25 -11.69 2.70
CA VAL A 80 -12.29 -13.08 2.20
C VAL A 80 -11.07 -13.39 1.32
N VAL A 81 -10.61 -12.42 0.53
CA VAL A 81 -9.42 -12.53 -0.33
C VAL A 81 -8.11 -12.66 0.44
N GLU A 82 -8.05 -12.23 1.69
CA GLU A 82 -6.89 -12.36 2.58
C GLU A 82 -6.93 -13.64 3.41
N THR A 83 -8.13 -14.14 3.70
CA THR A 83 -8.37 -15.46 4.27
C THR A 83 -8.46 -16.45 3.12
N GLY A 84 -7.34 -16.74 2.44
CA GLY A 84 -7.29 -17.79 1.41
C GLY A 84 -8.06 -19.02 1.89
N HIS A 85 -8.89 -19.61 1.02
CA HIS A 85 -9.86 -20.67 1.33
C HIS A 85 -9.31 -21.66 2.36
N ASN A 86 -9.57 -21.39 3.64
CA ASN A 86 -9.08 -22.19 4.75
C ASN A 86 -10.32 -22.88 5.30
N PRO A 87 -10.63 -24.11 4.84
CA PRO A 87 -11.84 -24.82 5.23
C PRO A 87 -11.91 -25.04 6.76
N ASN A 88 -10.79 -24.96 7.47
CA ASN A 88 -10.73 -25.13 8.93
C ASN A 88 -11.05 -23.86 9.74
N ARG A 89 -11.20 -22.68 9.13
CA ARG A 89 -11.58 -21.47 9.88
C ARG A 89 -13.09 -21.30 10.10
N LEU A 90 -13.91 -22.01 9.33
CA LEU A 90 -15.36 -22.06 9.55
C LEU A 90 -15.76 -22.99 10.71
N ALA A 91 -14.81 -23.80 11.21
CA ALA A 91 -15.07 -24.79 12.26
C ALA A 91 -14.76 -24.31 13.68
N THR A 92 -14.16 -23.12 13.87
CA THR A 92 -13.78 -22.60 15.20
C THR A 92 -14.70 -21.47 15.70
N GLY A 93 -15.86 -21.30 15.09
CA GLY A 93 -16.95 -20.47 15.61
C GLY A 93 -17.84 -21.24 16.58
N GLU A 94 -17.27 -21.86 17.61
CA GLU A 94 -18.08 -22.41 18.71
C GLU A 94 -18.68 -21.26 19.53
N SER A 95 -19.99 -21.11 19.38
CA SER A 95 -20.94 -21.03 20.49
C SER A 95 -20.52 -20.18 21.69
N LYS A 96 -20.67 -18.86 21.58
CA LYS A 96 -21.00 -18.03 22.74
C LYS A 96 -22.29 -17.28 22.43
N LEU A 97 -23.27 -17.44 23.33
CA LEU A 97 -24.64 -16.93 23.30
C LEU A 97 -25.65 -17.88 22.62
N ILE A 98 -26.03 -18.94 23.33
CA ILE A 98 -27.41 -19.19 23.81
C ILE A 98 -27.27 -20.28 24.90
N GLN A 99 -27.21 -19.83 26.15
CA GLN A 99 -27.79 -20.47 27.34
C GLN A 99 -28.28 -19.35 28.24
#